data_AF-A0A5A7S678-F1
#
_entry.id   AF-A0A5A7S678-F1
#
_cell.length_a   1.000
_cell.length_b   1.000
_cell.length_c   1.000
_cell.angle_alpha   90.00
_cell.angle_beta   90.00
_cell.angle_gamma   90.00
#
_symmetry.space_group_name_H-M   'P 1'
#
loop_
_entity.id
_entity.type
_entity.pdbx_description
1 polymer ?
#
loop_
_entity_poly.entity_id
_entity_poly.type
_entity_poly.pdbx_seq_one_letter_code
_entity_poly.pdbx_strand_id
1 'polypeptide(L)'
;MQRTKWLRPAFGAAVVALVVALAAAVYFGYGWGHAVFVDKSAASAREDALGGARQAAVNLSSFDAANLDKSFADIESSITGDALKKDLDDTKGQITDQLKQTKAKTEATVLDAALTDFSKDEGTGQALVVLSSSTTWPDKPPRKVKVTVRMSVQDVDGSWKASKMENIGAPVAMDQGAPADPAAPAPAPAPAPAPAPAEPAPPAPENGAGG
;
A
#
# COMPACT_ATOMS: atom_id res chain seq x y z
N MET A 1 35.70 -49.27 51.63
CA MET A 1 35.23 -48.88 50.27
C MET A 1 33.71 -49.00 50.21
N GLN A 2 32.91 -47.92 50.32
CA GLN A 2 31.52 -47.79 49.81
C GLN A 2 31.00 -46.38 50.14
N ARG A 3 31.39 -45.35 49.36
CA ARG A 3 30.76 -44.00 49.41
C ARG A 3 30.58 -43.47 47.99
N THR A 4 29.81 -44.17 47.15
CA THR A 4 29.60 -43.70 45.77
C THR A 4 28.25 -44.05 45.15
N LYS A 5 27.30 -44.63 45.91
CA LYS A 5 25.99 -45.02 45.37
C LYS A 5 24.87 -43.97 45.56
N TRP A 6 25.06 -42.98 46.44
CA TRP A 6 24.05 -41.95 46.76
C TRP A 6 24.20 -40.61 46.00
N LEU A 7 25.31 -40.40 45.30
CA LEU A 7 25.52 -39.20 44.47
C LEU A 7 24.76 -39.26 43.13
N ARG A 8 24.42 -40.46 42.66
CA ARG A 8 23.78 -40.70 41.36
C ARG A 8 22.33 -40.18 41.27
N PRO A 9 21.45 -40.35 42.27
CA PRO A 9 20.09 -39.78 42.21
C PRO A 9 20.08 -38.27 42.37
N ALA A 10 20.98 -37.71 43.20
CA ALA A 10 21.10 -36.25 43.37
C ALA A 10 21.61 -35.57 42.10
N PHE A 11 22.53 -36.20 41.37
CA PHE A 11 23.01 -35.72 40.08
C PHE A 11 21.91 -35.79 39.01
N GLY A 12 21.10 -36.86 38.99
CA GLY A 12 19.95 -36.98 38.08
C GLY A 12 18.89 -35.90 38.31
N ALA A 13 18.54 -35.62 39.57
CA ALA A 13 17.60 -34.55 39.91
C ALA A 13 18.14 -33.15 39.56
N ALA A 14 19.44 -32.92 39.76
CA ALA A 14 20.09 -31.66 39.39
C ALA A 14 20.11 -31.43 37.86
N VAL A 15 20.36 -32.49 37.07
CA VAL A 15 20.33 -32.41 35.60
C VAL A 15 18.91 -32.13 35.10
N VAL A 16 17.89 -32.78 35.67
CA VAL A 16 16.49 -32.51 35.29
C VAL A 16 16.08 -31.07 35.64
N ALA A 17 16.44 -30.59 36.84
CA ALA A 17 16.17 -29.20 37.22
C ALA A 17 16.88 -28.18 36.31
N LEU A 18 18.11 -28.47 35.88
CA LEU A 18 18.85 -27.64 34.93
C LEU A 18 18.16 -27.61 33.55
N VAL A 19 17.71 -28.76 33.04
CA VAL A 19 17.01 -28.83 31.76
C VAL A 19 15.69 -28.06 31.80
N VAL A 20 14.93 -28.17 32.90
CA VAL A 20 13.69 -27.41 33.09
C VAL A 20 13.97 -25.91 33.17
N ALA A 21 15.01 -25.50 33.89
CA ALA A 21 15.41 -24.10 34.00
C ALA A 21 15.87 -23.52 32.64
N LEU A 22 16.61 -24.29 31.85
CA LEU A 22 17.01 -23.89 30.49
C LEU A 22 15.81 -23.80 29.55
N ALA A 23 14.88 -24.75 29.61
CA ALA A 23 13.65 -24.71 28.82
C ALA A 23 12.78 -23.48 29.18
N ALA A 24 12.67 -23.17 30.48
CA ALA A 24 12.00 -21.96 30.94
C ALA A 24 12.74 -20.69 30.46
N ALA A 25 14.07 -20.63 30.55
CA ALA A 25 14.86 -19.50 30.09
C ALA A 25 14.73 -19.29 28.57
N VAL A 26 14.65 -20.35 27.77
CA VAL A 26 14.41 -20.26 26.33
C VAL A 26 12.98 -19.80 26.05
N TYR A 27 11.98 -20.34 26.76
CA TYR A 27 10.57 -19.97 26.58
C TYR A 27 10.30 -18.51 26.96
N PHE A 28 10.73 -18.10 28.15
CA PHE A 28 10.60 -16.72 28.63
C PHE A 28 11.54 -15.77 27.87
N GLY A 29 12.75 -16.19 27.51
CA GLY A 29 13.69 -15.41 26.70
C GLY A 29 13.18 -15.17 25.28
N TYR A 30 12.53 -16.15 24.68
CA TYR A 30 11.85 -16.00 23.39
C TYR A 30 10.64 -15.07 23.50
N GLY A 31 9.79 -15.24 24.52
CA GLY A 31 8.64 -14.36 24.74
C GLY A 31 9.03 -12.90 25.01
N TRP A 32 10.10 -12.67 25.77
CA TRP A 32 10.63 -11.33 26.07
C TRP A 32 11.38 -10.73 24.88
N GLY A 33 12.15 -11.53 24.13
CA GLY A 33 12.78 -11.11 22.89
C GLY A 33 11.73 -10.71 21.84
N HIS A 34 10.70 -11.52 21.64
CA HIS A 34 9.62 -11.19 20.72
C HIS A 34 8.86 -9.92 21.13
N ALA A 35 8.59 -9.72 22.43
CA ALA A 35 7.96 -8.48 22.91
C ALA A 35 8.86 -7.25 22.72
N VAL A 36 10.16 -7.35 22.98
CA VAL A 36 11.10 -6.20 22.85
C VAL A 36 11.46 -5.89 21.40
N PHE A 37 11.47 -6.89 20.49
CA PHE A 37 11.74 -6.68 19.07
C PHE A 37 10.50 -6.34 18.25
N VAL A 38 9.29 -6.67 18.72
CA VAL A 38 8.03 -6.43 17.98
C VAL A 38 7.27 -5.20 18.48
N ASP A 39 7.47 -4.77 19.73
CA ASP A 39 6.74 -3.62 20.26
C ASP A 39 7.40 -2.27 19.89
N LYS A 40 7.29 -1.89 18.61
CA LYS A 40 7.73 -0.58 18.11
C LYS A 40 6.99 0.53 18.85
N SER A 41 7.68 1.63 19.15
CA SER A 41 7.00 2.81 19.72
C SER A 41 5.91 3.31 18.77
N ALA A 42 4.87 3.94 19.32
CA ALA A 42 3.80 4.54 18.50
C ALA A 42 4.34 5.56 17.49
N ALA A 43 5.40 6.29 17.85
CA ALA A 43 6.10 7.19 16.94
C ALA A 43 6.78 6.45 15.78
N SER A 44 7.50 5.36 16.06
CA SER A 44 8.15 4.55 15.01
C SER A 44 7.11 3.93 14.08
N ALA A 45 6.05 3.34 14.62
CA ALA A 45 5.00 2.74 13.81
C ALA A 45 4.28 3.77 12.93
N ARG A 46 4.12 5.00 13.42
CA ARG A 46 3.56 6.13 12.66
C ARG A 46 4.47 6.52 11.49
N GLU A 47 5.78 6.61 11.72
CA GLU A 47 6.73 6.91 10.64
C GLU A 47 6.81 5.77 9.61
N ASP A 48 6.76 4.51 10.05
CA ASP A 48 6.70 3.36 9.16
C ASP A 48 5.43 3.37 8.29
N ALA A 49 4.27 3.67 8.88
CA ALA A 49 3.02 3.81 8.15
C ALA A 49 3.08 4.93 7.11
N LEU A 50 3.63 6.09 7.47
CA LEU A 50 3.80 7.21 6.56
C LEU A 50 4.84 6.89 5.46
N GLY A 51 5.90 6.16 5.78
CA GLY A 51 6.87 5.64 4.81
C GLY A 51 6.24 4.66 3.82
N GLY A 52 5.45 3.70 4.30
CA GLY A 52 4.69 2.76 3.47
C GLY A 52 3.69 3.47 2.55
N ALA A 53 2.96 4.48 3.07
CA ALA A 53 2.07 5.30 2.27
C ALA A 53 2.81 6.02 1.13
N ARG A 54 3.97 6.63 1.42
CA ARG A 54 4.81 7.30 0.40
C ARG A 54 5.28 6.32 -0.66
N GLN A 55 5.79 5.16 -0.26
CA GLN A 55 6.30 4.16 -1.18
C GLN A 55 5.19 3.58 -2.07
N ALA A 56 4.04 3.24 -1.46
CA ALA A 56 2.88 2.77 -2.20
C ALA A 56 2.37 3.85 -3.16
N ALA A 57 2.30 5.11 -2.75
CA ALA A 57 1.90 6.22 -3.63
C ALA A 57 2.78 6.31 -4.88
N VAL A 58 4.10 6.19 -4.71
CA VAL A 58 5.05 6.20 -5.84
C VAL A 58 4.85 4.97 -6.73
N ASN A 59 4.77 3.78 -6.15
CA ASN A 59 4.68 2.52 -6.90
C ASN A 59 3.37 2.43 -7.69
N LEU A 60 2.24 2.82 -7.10
CA LEU A 60 0.92 2.83 -7.77
C LEU A 60 0.82 3.92 -8.84
N SER A 61 1.65 4.97 -8.77
CA SER A 61 1.59 6.11 -9.69
C SER A 61 2.72 6.14 -10.72
N SER A 62 3.55 5.08 -10.78
CA SER A 62 4.70 4.97 -11.69
C SER A 62 4.56 3.74 -12.57
N PHE A 63 4.83 3.90 -13.87
CA PHE A 63 4.75 2.83 -14.86
C PHE A 63 5.77 3.04 -15.97
N ASP A 64 6.34 1.93 -16.45
CA ASP A 64 7.25 1.94 -17.59
C ASP A 64 6.79 0.94 -18.66
N ALA A 65 6.37 1.44 -19.83
CA ALA A 65 5.99 0.60 -20.96
C ALA A 65 7.10 -0.35 -21.43
N ALA A 66 8.37 -0.02 -21.19
CA ALA A 66 9.51 -0.89 -21.50
C ALA A 66 9.74 -1.98 -20.44
N ASN A 67 9.17 -1.84 -19.24
CA ASN A 67 9.35 -2.76 -18.12
C ASN A 67 8.06 -2.94 -17.30
N LEU A 68 7.01 -3.43 -17.97
CA LEU A 68 5.68 -3.60 -17.39
C LEU A 68 5.66 -4.63 -16.26
N ASP A 69 6.40 -5.74 -16.40
CA ASP A 69 6.45 -6.78 -15.37
C ASP A 69 6.97 -6.23 -14.05
N LYS A 70 8.04 -5.42 -14.09
CA LYS A 70 8.56 -4.74 -12.90
C LYS A 70 7.52 -3.75 -12.34
N SER A 71 6.89 -2.96 -13.20
CA SER A 71 5.88 -1.97 -12.78
C SER A 71 4.73 -2.66 -12.02
N PHE A 72 4.22 -3.77 -12.54
CA PHE A 72 3.17 -4.54 -11.87
C PHE A 72 3.67 -5.20 -10.58
N ALA A 73 4.89 -5.75 -10.56
CA ALA A 73 5.46 -6.32 -9.34
C ALA A 73 5.63 -5.26 -8.22
N ASP A 74 6.05 -4.05 -8.57
CA ASP A 74 6.17 -2.94 -7.62
C ASP A 74 4.79 -2.58 -7.03
N ILE A 75 3.75 -2.52 -7.86
CA ILE A 75 2.36 -2.28 -7.43
C ILE A 75 1.86 -3.40 -6.53
N GLU A 76 1.94 -4.66 -6.99
CA GLU A 76 1.50 -5.85 -6.27
C GLU A 76 2.17 -5.96 -4.89
N SER A 77 3.46 -5.62 -4.79
CA SER A 77 4.19 -5.63 -3.52
C SER A 77 3.73 -4.54 -2.54
N SER A 78 3.14 -3.46 -3.06
CA SER A 78 2.75 -2.25 -2.31
C SER A 78 1.27 -2.22 -1.92
N ILE A 79 0.45 -3.12 -2.45
CA ILE A 79 -0.99 -3.17 -2.17
C ILE A 79 -1.36 -4.34 -1.24
N THR A 80 -2.47 -4.15 -0.54
CA THR A 80 -3.16 -5.16 0.26
C THR A 80 -4.67 -4.96 0.14
N GLY A 81 -5.44 -5.81 0.81
CA GLY A 81 -6.90 -5.80 0.75
C GLY A 81 -7.45 -6.26 -0.59
N ASP A 82 -8.69 -6.75 -0.57
CA ASP A 82 -9.30 -7.34 -1.76
C ASP A 82 -9.65 -6.30 -2.81
N ALA A 83 -9.99 -5.08 -2.39
CA ALA A 83 -10.41 -4.02 -3.30
C ALA A 83 -9.31 -3.61 -4.29
N LEU A 84 -8.11 -3.23 -3.81
CA LEU A 84 -7.01 -2.83 -4.69
C LEU A 84 -6.44 -4.00 -5.49
N LYS A 85 -6.37 -5.20 -4.90
CA LYS A 85 -5.90 -6.39 -5.63
C LYS A 85 -6.84 -6.74 -6.78
N LYS A 86 -8.14 -6.74 -6.52
CA LYS A 86 -9.14 -7.00 -7.55
C LYS A 86 -9.13 -5.94 -8.65
N ASP A 87 -9.06 -4.66 -8.30
CA ASP A 87 -9.02 -3.58 -9.29
C ASP A 87 -7.79 -3.70 -10.21
N LEU A 88 -6.63 -4.03 -9.63
CA LEU A 88 -5.42 -4.30 -10.40
C LEU A 88 -5.64 -5.47 -11.36
N ASP A 89 -6.12 -6.62 -10.86
CA ASP A 89 -6.34 -7.81 -11.67
C ASP A 89 -7.32 -7.54 -12.82
N ASP A 90 -8.41 -6.83 -12.54
CA ASP A 90 -9.44 -6.47 -13.52
C ASP A 90 -8.91 -5.50 -14.60
N THR A 91 -7.98 -4.60 -14.24
CA THR A 91 -7.52 -3.49 -15.11
C THR A 91 -6.16 -3.75 -15.79
N LYS A 92 -5.38 -4.74 -15.31
CA LYS A 92 -4.00 -5.03 -15.77
C LYS A 92 -3.85 -5.19 -17.28
N GLY A 93 -4.81 -5.87 -17.93
CA GLY A 93 -4.82 -6.08 -19.37
C GLY A 93 -4.97 -4.77 -20.16
N GLN A 94 -5.95 -3.95 -19.76
CA GLN A 94 -6.19 -2.64 -20.39
C GLN A 94 -4.98 -1.71 -20.24
N ILE A 95 -4.38 -1.65 -19.04
CA ILE A 95 -3.16 -0.86 -18.78
C ILE A 95 -2.02 -1.33 -19.69
N THR A 96 -1.84 -2.64 -19.81
CA THR A 96 -0.80 -3.24 -20.66
C THR A 96 -0.95 -2.82 -22.12
N ASP A 97 -2.15 -2.92 -22.67
CA ASP A 97 -2.42 -2.58 -24.07
C ASP A 97 -2.21 -1.08 -24.34
N GLN A 98 -2.70 -0.23 -23.43
CA GLN A 98 -2.52 1.21 -23.51
C GLN A 98 -1.04 1.62 -23.45
N LEU A 99 -0.26 1.04 -22.53
CA LEU A 99 1.16 1.35 -22.39
C LEU A 99 1.98 0.83 -23.57
N LYS A 100 1.65 -0.34 -24.14
CA LYS A 100 2.27 -0.83 -25.37
C LYS A 100 2.00 0.08 -26.57
N GLN A 101 0.78 0.59 -26.69
CA GLN A 101 0.41 1.50 -27.79
C GLN A 101 1.11 2.84 -27.67
N THR A 102 1.12 3.43 -26.47
CA THR A 102 1.64 4.79 -26.24
C THR A 102 3.15 4.83 -26.01
N LYS A 103 3.75 3.70 -25.60
CA LYS A 103 5.15 3.59 -25.16
C LYS A 103 5.51 4.62 -24.09
N ALA A 104 4.53 4.97 -23.26
CA ALA A 104 4.69 6.00 -22.25
C ALA A 104 5.48 5.49 -21.04
N LYS A 105 6.22 6.40 -20.40
CA LYS A 105 6.81 6.17 -19.08
C LYS A 105 6.36 7.27 -18.13
N THR A 106 5.80 6.90 -16.99
CA THR A 106 5.38 7.79 -15.92
C THR A 106 6.21 7.52 -14.67
N GLU A 107 6.79 8.58 -14.11
CA GLU A 107 7.53 8.53 -12.85
C GLU A 107 6.89 9.47 -11.84
N ALA A 108 6.54 8.95 -10.66
CA ALA A 108 6.00 9.73 -9.56
C ALA A 108 7.07 9.95 -8.48
N THR A 109 7.05 11.14 -7.88
CA THR A 109 7.90 11.51 -6.75
C THR A 109 7.07 12.20 -5.67
N VAL A 110 7.35 11.89 -4.40
CA VAL A 110 6.64 12.52 -3.29
C VAL A 110 7.14 13.96 -3.11
N LEU A 111 6.20 14.91 -3.14
CA LEU A 111 6.43 16.30 -2.78
C LEU A 111 6.14 16.52 -1.29
N ASP A 112 5.05 15.95 -0.81
CA ASP A 112 4.64 16.04 0.58
C ASP A 112 3.78 14.82 0.97
N ALA A 113 3.74 14.48 2.25
CA ALA A 113 2.84 13.45 2.76
C ALA A 113 2.60 13.62 4.26
N ALA A 114 1.37 13.40 4.68
CA ALA A 114 0.99 13.39 6.09
C ALA A 114 -0.05 12.31 6.38
N LEU A 115 0.01 11.74 7.59
CA LEU A 115 -1.06 10.89 8.11
C LEU A 115 -2.20 11.77 8.62
N THR A 116 -3.40 11.53 8.10
CA THR A 116 -4.66 12.14 8.54
C THR A 116 -5.32 11.33 9.66
N ASP A 117 -5.03 10.04 9.73
CA ASP A 117 -5.51 9.12 10.78
C ASP A 117 -4.50 7.98 10.99
N PHE A 118 -4.42 7.41 12.19
CA PHE A 118 -3.48 6.34 12.52
C PHE A 118 -3.88 5.56 13.78
N SER A 119 -3.93 4.24 13.67
CA SER A 119 -4.10 3.31 14.79
C SER A 119 -2.97 2.28 14.77
N LYS A 120 -2.10 2.33 15.78
CA LYS A 120 -1.04 1.31 15.96
C LYS A 120 -1.66 -0.05 16.27
N ASP A 121 -2.67 -0.09 17.14
CA ASP A 121 -3.24 -1.34 17.65
C ASP A 121 -4.02 -2.10 16.57
N GLU A 122 -4.70 -1.37 15.66
CA GLU A 122 -5.37 -1.97 14.51
C GLU A 122 -4.45 -2.20 13.32
N GLY A 123 -3.24 -1.62 13.34
CA GLY A 123 -2.33 -1.65 12.19
C GLY A 123 -2.92 -0.92 10.98
N THR A 124 -3.64 0.18 11.18
CA THR A 124 -4.31 0.94 10.11
C THR A 124 -3.92 2.41 10.13
N GLY A 125 -4.04 3.07 8.99
CA GLY A 125 -3.86 4.51 8.89
C GLY A 125 -4.44 5.09 7.62
N GLN A 126 -4.59 6.41 7.59
CA GLN A 126 -4.92 7.15 6.38
C GLN A 126 -3.91 8.25 6.14
N ALA A 127 -3.49 8.38 4.88
CA ALA A 127 -2.51 9.35 4.44
C ALA A 127 -3.06 10.23 3.33
N LEU A 128 -2.62 11.48 3.31
CA LEU A 128 -2.68 12.34 2.14
C LEU A 128 -1.26 12.45 1.58
N VAL A 129 -1.07 12.14 0.31
CA VAL A 129 0.23 12.21 -0.37
C VAL A 129 0.12 13.12 -1.58
N VAL A 130 1.02 14.08 -1.69
CA VAL A 130 1.15 14.97 -2.84
C VAL A 130 2.31 14.48 -3.69
N LEU A 131 2.04 14.17 -4.94
CA LEU A 131 2.99 13.64 -5.91
C LEU A 131 3.26 14.66 -7.01
N SER A 132 4.50 14.68 -7.49
CA SER A 132 4.83 15.15 -8.83
C SER A 132 4.93 13.95 -9.75
N SER A 133 4.12 13.93 -10.80
CA SER A 133 4.09 12.87 -11.81
C SER A 133 4.61 13.44 -13.14
N SER A 134 5.65 12.81 -13.69
CA SER A 134 6.26 13.17 -14.95
C SER A 134 6.04 12.05 -15.96
N THR A 135 5.32 12.34 -17.04
CA THR A 135 5.07 11.38 -18.12
C THR A 135 5.83 11.77 -19.38
N THR A 136 6.47 10.80 -20.01
CA THR A 136 7.24 10.93 -21.25
C THR A 136 6.69 9.99 -22.31
N TRP A 137 6.76 10.41 -23.58
CA TRP A 137 6.38 9.62 -24.75
C TRP A 137 7.45 9.78 -25.83
N PRO A 138 7.60 8.82 -26.76
CA PRO A 138 8.55 8.96 -27.87
C PRO A 138 8.21 10.12 -28.82
N ASP A 139 6.92 10.32 -29.10
CA ASP A 139 6.45 11.21 -30.18
C ASP A 139 5.73 12.47 -29.67
N LYS A 140 5.76 12.73 -28.35
CA LYS A 140 5.08 13.88 -27.74
C LYS A 140 5.97 14.56 -26.69
N PRO A 141 5.81 15.88 -26.46
CA PRO A 141 6.48 16.55 -25.36
C PRO A 141 6.16 15.91 -24.01
N PRO A 142 7.12 15.89 -23.06
CA PRO A 142 6.86 15.42 -21.71
C PRO A 142 5.84 16.32 -21.01
N ARG A 143 5.08 15.75 -20.08
CA ARG A 143 4.11 16.47 -19.25
C ARG A 143 4.45 16.25 -17.78
N LYS A 144 4.37 17.31 -16.98
CA LYS A 144 4.54 17.23 -15.52
C LYS A 144 3.32 17.77 -14.79
N VAL A 145 2.74 16.98 -13.91
CA VAL A 145 1.56 17.36 -13.12
C VAL A 145 1.79 17.14 -11.63
N LYS A 146 1.07 17.90 -10.82
CA LYS A 146 0.87 17.66 -9.40
C LYS A 146 -0.42 16.87 -9.21
N VAL A 147 -0.35 15.78 -8.46
CA VAL A 147 -1.50 14.95 -8.09
C VAL A 147 -1.54 14.82 -6.58
N THR A 148 -2.72 14.92 -5.99
CA THR A 148 -2.90 14.62 -4.56
C THR A 148 -3.71 13.34 -4.45
N VAL A 149 -3.26 12.40 -3.64
CA VAL A 149 -3.95 11.13 -3.39
C VAL A 149 -4.26 10.98 -1.90
N ARG A 150 -5.43 10.42 -1.60
CA ARG A 150 -5.76 9.90 -0.28
C ARG A 150 -5.60 8.39 -0.32
N MET A 151 -4.97 7.85 0.72
CA MET A 151 -4.70 6.43 0.80
C MET A 151 -5.08 5.89 2.17
N SER A 152 -5.67 4.70 2.17
CA SER A 152 -5.74 3.86 3.36
C SER A 152 -4.55 2.91 3.32
N VAL A 153 -3.85 2.79 4.43
CA VAL A 153 -2.72 1.86 4.60
C VAL A 153 -2.97 0.90 5.74
N GLN A 154 -2.43 -0.30 5.61
CA GLN A 154 -2.54 -1.35 6.60
C GLN A 154 -1.19 -2.06 6.76
N ASP A 155 -0.83 -2.36 8.01
CA ASP A 155 0.31 -3.21 8.33
C ASP A 155 -0.03 -4.66 7.98
N VAL A 156 0.81 -5.27 7.15
CA VAL A 156 0.74 -6.68 6.79
C VAL A 156 2.10 -7.27 7.11
N ASP A 157 2.15 -8.04 8.19
CA ASP A 157 3.37 -8.71 8.68
C ASP A 157 4.55 -7.72 8.86
N GLY A 158 4.28 -6.54 9.44
CA GLY A 158 5.29 -5.50 9.69
C GLY A 158 5.63 -4.62 8.47
N SER A 159 4.91 -4.79 7.36
CA SER A 159 5.03 -3.97 6.15
C SER A 159 3.74 -3.19 5.89
N TRP A 160 3.83 -1.87 5.87
CA TRP A 160 2.69 -1.00 5.57
C TRP A 160 2.41 -0.94 4.07
N LYS A 161 1.21 -1.36 3.68
CA LYS A 161 0.75 -1.44 2.27
C LYS A 161 -0.54 -0.67 2.08
N ALA A 162 -0.78 -0.19 0.86
CA ALA A 162 -2.02 0.50 0.52
C ALA A 162 -3.18 -0.51 0.41
N SER A 163 -4.28 -0.28 1.12
CA SER A 163 -5.52 -1.03 0.98
C SER A 163 -6.56 -0.29 0.13
N LYS A 164 -6.39 1.03 -0.02
CA LYS A 164 -7.21 1.89 -0.87
C LYS A 164 -6.40 3.10 -1.34
N MET A 165 -6.69 3.59 -2.54
CA MET A 165 -6.14 4.84 -3.07
C MET A 165 -7.23 5.58 -3.84
N GLU A 166 -7.29 6.90 -3.68
CA GLU A 166 -8.22 7.77 -4.39
C GLU A 166 -7.53 9.09 -4.76
N ASN A 167 -7.76 9.58 -5.97
CA ASN A 167 -7.30 10.92 -6.37
C ASN A 167 -8.18 12.00 -5.72
N ILE A 168 -7.55 13.05 -5.19
CA ILE A 168 -8.22 14.21 -4.62
C ILE A 168 -8.16 15.36 -5.63
N GLY A 169 -9.28 15.59 -6.30
CA GLY A 169 -9.41 16.62 -7.33
C GLY A 169 -8.73 16.27 -8.65
N ALA A 170 -8.60 17.28 -9.52
CA ALA A 170 -7.96 17.13 -10.83
C ALA A 170 -6.44 17.35 -10.73
N PRO A 171 -5.63 16.66 -11.56
CA PRO A 171 -4.20 16.96 -11.69
C PRO A 171 -3.96 18.42 -12.09
N VAL A 172 -2.94 19.05 -11.49
CA VAL A 172 -2.56 20.44 -11.78
C VAL A 172 -1.28 20.45 -12.61
N ALA A 173 -1.31 21.01 -13.81
CA ALA A 173 -0.11 21.17 -14.64
C ALA A 173 0.97 21.97 -13.89
N MET A 174 2.20 21.46 -13.90
CA MET A 174 3.37 22.13 -13.33
C MET A 174 4.18 22.88 -14.38
N ASP A 175 3.93 22.60 -15.66
CA ASP A 175 4.52 23.23 -16.83
C ASP A 175 3.52 24.19 -17.49
N GLN A 176 3.52 25.44 -17.04
CA GLN A 176 2.97 26.61 -17.73
C GLN A 176 1.52 26.54 -18.26
N GLY A 177 0.58 27.20 -17.57
CA GLY A 177 -0.45 28.09 -18.14
C GLY A 177 -1.42 27.62 -19.24
N ALA A 178 -1.35 26.40 -19.75
CA ALA A 178 -2.29 25.87 -20.73
C ALA A 178 -3.40 25.09 -19.99
N PRO A 179 -4.68 25.32 -20.31
CA PRO A 179 -5.76 24.51 -19.76
C PRO A 179 -5.47 23.04 -20.07
N ALA A 180 -5.64 22.18 -19.07
CA ALA A 180 -5.50 20.74 -19.23
C ALA A 180 -6.45 20.30 -20.35
N ASP A 181 -5.90 19.86 -21.47
CA ASP A 181 -6.68 19.26 -22.55
C ASP A 181 -7.42 18.03 -21.99
N PRO A 182 -8.76 18.00 -22.00
CA PRO A 182 -9.55 16.89 -21.46
C PRO A 182 -9.36 15.57 -22.24
N ALA A 183 -8.72 15.63 -23.42
CA ALA A 183 -8.37 14.46 -24.23
C ALA A 183 -6.94 13.94 -23.97
N ALA A 184 -6.15 14.61 -23.13
CA ALA A 184 -4.86 14.09 -22.72
C ALA A 184 -5.08 12.86 -21.82
N PRO A 185 -4.44 11.71 -22.11
CA PRO A 185 -4.54 10.54 -21.24
C PRO A 185 -4.16 10.96 -19.83
N ALA A 186 -5.04 10.70 -18.86
CA ALA A 186 -4.68 10.84 -17.46
C ALA A 186 -3.35 10.11 -17.21
N PRO A 187 -2.49 10.60 -16.30
CA PRO A 187 -1.46 9.75 -15.71
C PRO A 187 -2.10 8.41 -15.36
N ALA A 188 -1.41 7.30 -15.69
CA ALA A 188 -1.94 5.95 -15.60
C ALA A 188 -2.91 5.84 -14.41
N PRO A 189 -4.16 5.40 -14.65
CA PRO A 189 -5.22 5.51 -13.66
C PRO A 189 -4.72 4.88 -12.36
N ALA A 190 -4.55 5.72 -11.34
CA ALA A 190 -4.73 5.23 -9.99
C ALA A 190 -6.10 4.52 -10.00
N PRO A 191 -6.20 3.32 -9.41
CA PRO A 191 -7.46 2.61 -9.19
C PRO A 191 -8.60 3.59 -8.94
N ALA A 192 -9.47 3.75 -9.93
CA ALA A 192 -10.63 4.59 -9.74
C ALA A 192 -11.57 3.85 -8.78
N PRO A 193 -12.14 4.49 -7.74
CA PRO A 193 -13.18 3.87 -6.95
C PRO A 193 -14.33 3.48 -7.89
N ALA A 194 -14.86 2.27 -7.71
CA ALA A 194 -16.02 1.78 -8.44
C ALA A 194 -17.14 2.86 -8.45
N PRO A 195 -17.83 3.06 -9.59
CA PRO A 195 -18.95 3.99 -9.64
C PRO A 195 -20.01 3.56 -8.62
N ALA A 196 -20.50 4.51 -7.82
CA ALA A 196 -21.67 4.29 -6.97
C ALA A 196 -22.84 3.79 -7.83
N PRO A 197 -23.68 2.86 -7.33
CA PRO A 197 -24.87 2.42 -8.05
C PRO A 197 -25.72 3.63 -8.43
N ALA A 198 -26.10 3.72 -9.71
CA ALA A 198 -26.99 4.76 -10.19
C ALA A 198 -28.33 4.65 -9.43
N GLU A 199 -28.73 5.73 -8.77
CA GLU A 199 -30.08 5.89 -8.25
C GLU A 199 -31.07 5.72 -9.43
N PRO A 200 -32.10 4.87 -9.33
CA PRO A 200 -33.08 4.72 -10.39
C PRO A 200 -33.76 6.07 -10.66
N ALA A 201 -33.73 6.52 -11.92
CA ALA A 201 -34.41 7.73 -12.34
C ALA A 201 -35.92 7.64 -11.97
N PRO A 202 -36.53 8.73 -11.46
CA PRO A 202 -37.96 8.75 -11.21
C PRO A 202 -38.72 8.57 -12.54
N PRO A 203 -39.84 7.83 -12.56
CA PRO A 203 -40.60 7.60 -13.79
C PRO A 203 -41.11 8.93 -14.37
N ALA A 204 -40.97 9.07 -15.69
CA ALA A 204 -41.47 10.22 -16.44
C ALA A 204 -42.99 10.36 -16.31
N PRO A 205 -43.55 11.58 -16.29
CA PRO A 205 -45.00 11.78 -16.24
C PRO A 205 -45.65 11.28 -17.53
N GLU A 206 -46.61 10.36 -17.41
CA GLU A 206 -47.47 9.94 -18.51
C GLU A 206 -48.29 11.14 -19.01
N ASN A 207 -47.98 11.60 -20.24
CA ASN A 207 -48.85 12.51 -20.98
C ASN A 207 -50.11 11.76 -21.41
N GLY A 208 -51.13 11.78 -20.55
CA GLY A 208 -52.50 11.41 -20.92
C GLY A 208 -53.09 12.47 -21.85
N ALA A 209 -53.26 12.13 -23.12
CA ALA A 209 -54.07 12.88 -24.07
C ALA A 209 -55.03 11.92 -24.79
N GLY A 210 -56.33 12.09 -24.53
CA GLY A 210 -57.38 11.85 -25.52
C GLY A 210 -58.23 10.59 -25.36
N GLY A 211 -59.36 10.76 -24.67
CA GLY A 211 -60.54 9.90 -24.69
C GLY A 211 -61.69 10.62 -23.99
#